data_AF-A0A950DNI6-F1
#
_entry.id   AF-A0A950DNI6-F1
#
_cell.length_a   1.000
_cell.length_b   1.000
_cell.length_c   1.000
_cell.angle_alpha   90.00
_cell.angle_beta   90.00
_cell.angle_gamma   90.00
#
_symmetry.space_group_name_H-M   'P 1'
#
loop_
_entity.id
_entity.type
_entity.pdbx_description
1 polymer ?
#
loop_
_entity_poly.entity_id
_entity_poly.type
_entity_poly.pdbx_seq_one_letter_code
_entity_poly.pdbx_strand_id
1 'polypeptide(L)'
;MKQNTSSFGKLSVQVERYGLIGAFILLLLVFNAAAPGRFLTWSNVSAVLGSQAVLVVLTLSLVITLATDMYDLSAASVLVFCNMLIAVLNVNLGVPIGWALLAALGVGFTVGWVNSFFIIKVGLNSLIVTLGVGTILNGLTLWISDSQTISGVSDLLVHLVAVYRLFGIPFEFYYGLITCIVLWYVMDFTAIGRQLLFVGRSPQVARLTGIKVERVQRTALIWAGVLNAFAGILYSGTTGAADPGSGLTYLLPGMAAAFFGSTSIAPGRFNPWGSVIAVYFLAFGISGVTIQGVQTFVQNLFYGGALVIAVTLSQLVKRTR
;
A
#
# COMPACT_ATOMS: atom_id res chain seq x y z
N MET A 1 -0.76 38.70 20.16
CA MET A 1 0.66 38.28 20.16
C MET A 1 1.03 37.74 18.77
N LYS A 2 1.78 38.51 17.98
CA LYS A 2 2.33 38.05 16.69
C LYS A 2 3.50 37.10 17.00
N GLN A 3 3.32 35.79 16.77
CA GLN A 3 4.42 34.84 16.83
C GLN A 3 5.39 35.10 15.67
N ASN A 4 6.56 35.60 16.03
CA ASN A 4 7.71 35.80 15.17
C ASN A 4 8.26 34.42 14.76
N THR A 5 7.79 33.85 13.64
CA THR A 5 8.35 32.61 13.09
C THR A 5 9.70 32.93 12.44
N SER A 6 10.77 32.63 13.17
CA SER A 6 12.15 32.79 12.70
C SER A 6 12.36 32.03 11.38
N SER A 7 13.22 32.58 10.50
CA SER A 7 13.59 31.98 9.21
C SER A 7 14.00 30.49 9.34
N PHE A 8 14.64 30.12 10.46
CA PHE A 8 15.03 28.75 10.79
C PHE A 8 13.85 27.79 10.98
N GLY A 9 12.73 28.24 11.56
CA GLY A 9 11.52 27.42 11.71
C GLY A 9 10.75 27.21 10.40
N LYS A 10 10.92 28.10 9.42
CA LYS A 10 10.36 27.93 8.07
C LYS A 10 11.21 26.99 7.21
N LEU A 11 12.54 27.06 7.36
CA LEU A 11 13.48 26.16 6.70
C LEU A 11 13.32 24.71 7.20
N SER A 12 13.18 24.48 8.51
CA SER A 12 12.98 23.13 9.06
C SER A 12 11.71 22.47 8.53
N VAL A 13 10.60 23.21 8.45
CA VAL A 13 9.32 22.70 7.92
C VAL A 13 9.38 22.42 6.41
N GLN A 14 10.14 23.20 5.65
CA GLN A 14 10.33 22.97 4.20
C GLN A 14 11.26 21.77 3.94
N VAL A 15 12.34 21.63 4.71
CA VAL A 15 13.24 20.46 4.66
C VAL A 15 12.49 19.19 5.05
N GLU A 16 11.62 19.23 6.06
CA GLU A 16 10.76 18.10 6.42
C GLU A 16 9.79 17.74 5.28
N ARG A 17 9.13 18.73 4.67
CA ARG A 17 8.11 18.49 3.64
C ARG A 17 8.64 17.86 2.36
N TYR A 18 9.84 18.28 1.92
CA TYR A 18 10.49 17.81 0.70
C TYR A 18 11.63 16.84 0.95
N GLY A 19 11.89 16.47 2.21
CA GLY A 19 13.02 15.62 2.61
C GLY A 19 13.05 14.28 1.89
N LEU A 20 11.91 13.60 1.77
CA LEU A 20 11.82 12.35 1.00
C LEU A 20 12.07 12.55 -0.49
N ILE A 21 11.56 13.62 -1.08
CA ILE A 21 11.76 13.90 -2.50
C ILE A 21 13.25 14.19 -2.76
N GLY A 22 13.88 14.98 -1.89
CA GLY A 22 15.32 15.25 -1.94
C GLY A 22 16.15 13.98 -1.76
N ALA A 23 15.82 13.15 -0.76
CA ALA A 23 16.45 11.86 -0.53
C ALA A 23 16.27 10.91 -1.72
N PHE A 24 15.10 10.93 -2.36
CA PHE A 24 14.83 10.12 -3.53
C PHE A 24 15.66 10.56 -4.73
N ILE A 25 15.72 11.86 -5.02
CA ILE A 25 16.60 12.39 -6.08
C ILE A 25 18.05 12.03 -5.79
N LEU A 26 18.52 12.20 -4.56
CA LEU A 26 19.89 11.82 -4.16
C LEU A 26 20.14 10.33 -4.38
N LEU A 27 19.21 9.46 -3.98
CA LEU A 27 19.30 8.02 -4.19
C LEU A 27 19.43 7.69 -5.69
N LEU A 28 18.61 8.32 -6.54
CA LEU A 28 18.67 8.10 -7.98
C LEU A 28 20.03 8.52 -8.56
N LEU A 29 20.58 9.66 -8.12
CA LEU A 29 21.89 10.14 -8.56
C LEU A 29 23.02 9.21 -8.11
N VAL A 30 23.00 8.75 -6.86
CA VAL A 30 24.02 7.85 -6.30
C VAL A 30 24.04 6.52 -7.05
N PHE A 31 22.89 5.87 -7.25
CA PHE A 31 22.86 4.59 -7.95
C PHE A 31 23.11 4.73 -9.46
N ASN A 32 22.73 5.86 -10.07
CA ASN A 32 23.11 6.13 -11.45
C ASN A 32 24.62 6.31 -11.62
N ALA A 33 25.28 6.99 -10.68
CA ALA A 33 26.73 7.13 -10.68
C ALA A 33 27.44 5.79 -10.42
N ALA A 34 26.87 4.94 -9.55
CA ALA A 34 27.42 3.62 -9.24
C ALA A 34 27.21 2.58 -10.36
N ALA A 35 26.15 2.69 -11.17
CA ALA A 35 25.88 1.82 -12.32
C ALA A 35 25.47 2.64 -13.57
N PRO A 36 26.40 3.40 -14.17
CA PRO A 36 26.11 4.24 -15.34
C PRO A 36 25.58 3.40 -16.50
N GLY A 37 24.50 3.84 -17.14
CA GLY A 37 23.91 3.17 -18.29
C GLY A 37 23.18 1.86 -17.99
N ARG A 38 23.04 1.46 -16.71
CA ARG A 38 22.21 0.31 -16.31
C ARG A 38 21.04 0.74 -15.41
N PHE A 39 21.29 1.65 -14.47
CA PHE A 39 20.30 2.04 -13.46
C PHE A 39 19.18 2.95 -14.00
N LEU A 40 19.47 4.16 -14.51
CA LEU A 40 18.46 5.06 -15.09
C LEU A 40 18.20 4.78 -16.58
N THR A 41 18.10 3.51 -16.96
CA THR A 41 17.66 3.14 -18.31
C THR A 41 16.13 3.12 -18.37
N TRP A 42 15.55 3.44 -19.53
CA TRP A 42 14.10 3.39 -19.71
C TRP A 42 13.53 1.99 -19.42
N SER A 43 14.29 0.94 -19.77
CA SER A 43 13.95 -0.45 -19.46
C SER A 43 13.82 -0.67 -17.94
N ASN A 44 14.84 -0.29 -17.16
CA ASN A 44 14.80 -0.46 -15.71
C ASN A 44 13.72 0.42 -15.05
N VAL A 45 13.62 1.70 -15.46
CA VAL A 45 12.59 2.62 -14.92
C VAL A 45 11.18 2.09 -15.18
N SER A 46 10.86 1.74 -16.43
CA SER A 46 9.53 1.22 -16.77
C SER A 46 9.22 -0.12 -16.08
N ALA A 47 10.22 -0.98 -15.90
CA ALA A 47 10.08 -2.24 -15.17
C ALA A 47 9.79 -2.02 -13.68
N VAL A 48 10.54 -1.14 -13.01
CA VAL A 48 10.33 -0.79 -11.59
C VAL A 48 8.99 -0.09 -11.39
N LEU A 49 8.58 0.78 -12.31
CA LEU A 49 7.26 1.45 -12.24
C LEU A 49 6.11 0.44 -12.33
N GLY A 50 6.22 -0.55 -13.22
CA GLY A 50 5.24 -1.62 -13.38
C GLY A 50 5.18 -2.54 -12.18
N SER A 51 6.31 -3.17 -11.80
CA SER A 51 6.33 -4.25 -10.79
C SER A 51 5.93 -3.85 -9.37
N GLN A 52 5.86 -2.55 -9.09
CA GLN A 52 5.56 -2.03 -7.76
C GLN A 52 4.13 -1.50 -7.63
N ALA A 53 3.33 -1.58 -8.69
CA ALA A 53 1.97 -1.08 -8.65
C ALA A 53 1.06 -1.88 -7.69
N VAL A 54 1.24 -3.21 -7.58
CA VAL A 54 0.62 -4.01 -6.51
C VAL A 54 0.92 -3.43 -5.12
N LEU A 55 2.20 -3.15 -4.84
CA LEU A 55 2.62 -2.59 -3.55
C LEU A 55 2.07 -1.18 -3.34
N VAL A 56 2.02 -0.35 -4.39
CA VAL A 56 1.39 0.98 -4.34
C VAL A 56 -0.08 0.88 -3.90
N VAL A 57 -0.88 0.03 -4.55
CA VAL A 57 -2.31 -0.11 -4.22
C VAL A 57 -2.51 -0.62 -2.80
N LEU A 58 -1.71 -1.59 -2.36
CA LEU A 58 -1.75 -2.08 -0.97
C LEU A 58 -1.29 -1.00 0.03
N THR A 59 -0.28 -0.19 -0.27
CA THR A 59 0.11 0.93 0.60
C THR A 59 -1.02 1.95 0.70
N LEU A 60 -1.71 2.25 -0.42
CA LEU A 60 -2.83 3.19 -0.44
C LEU A 60 -4.03 2.68 0.38
N SER A 61 -4.29 1.36 0.40
CA SER A 61 -5.31 0.79 1.29
C SER A 61 -4.93 0.94 2.77
N LEU A 62 -3.65 0.71 3.12
CA LEU A 62 -3.13 0.92 4.47
C LEU A 62 -3.20 2.40 4.89
N VAL A 63 -2.97 3.33 3.97
CA VAL A 63 -3.13 4.77 4.23
C VAL A 63 -4.54 5.11 4.71
N ILE A 64 -5.57 4.47 4.17
CA ILE A 64 -6.97 4.70 4.56
C ILE A 64 -7.20 4.28 6.02
N THR A 65 -6.73 3.09 6.41
CA THR A 65 -6.94 2.57 7.77
C THR A 65 -6.09 3.32 8.78
N LEU A 66 -4.82 3.54 8.48
CA LEU A 66 -3.88 4.27 9.33
C LEU A 66 -4.31 5.72 9.54
N ALA A 67 -4.89 6.37 8.53
CA ALA A 67 -5.44 7.71 8.66
C ALA A 67 -6.64 7.81 9.61
N THR A 68 -7.28 6.67 9.96
CA THR A 68 -8.33 6.58 10.99
C THR A 68 -7.87 6.00 12.33
N ASP A 69 -6.55 5.91 12.55
CA ASP A 69 -5.93 5.29 13.73
C ASP A 69 -6.28 3.81 13.89
N MET A 70 -6.42 3.09 12.76
CA MET A 70 -6.64 1.65 12.74
C MET A 70 -5.51 0.95 11.99
N TYR A 71 -5.09 -0.18 12.54
CA TYR A 71 -4.08 -1.04 11.94
C TYR A 71 -4.76 -2.22 11.27
N ASP A 72 -4.56 -2.38 9.96
CA ASP A 72 -5.03 -3.52 9.19
C ASP A 72 -3.87 -4.41 8.75
N LEU A 73 -3.54 -5.39 9.60
CA LEU A 73 -2.51 -6.39 9.29
C LEU A 73 -3.03 -7.52 8.41
N SER A 74 -4.34 -7.58 8.15
CA SER A 74 -4.94 -8.56 7.23
C SER A 74 -4.76 -8.18 5.76
N ALA A 75 -4.30 -6.95 5.47
CA ALA A 75 -4.24 -6.39 4.12
C ALA A 75 -3.52 -7.29 3.11
N ALA A 76 -2.33 -7.80 3.47
CA ALA A 76 -1.58 -8.70 2.60
C ALA A 76 -2.23 -10.09 2.50
N SER A 77 -2.85 -10.59 3.57
CA SER A 77 -3.60 -11.85 3.52
C SER A 77 -4.82 -11.75 2.60
N VAL A 78 -5.53 -10.60 2.59
CA VAL A 78 -6.63 -10.35 1.65
C VAL A 78 -6.14 -10.32 0.22
N LEU A 79 -5.04 -9.61 -0.05
CA LEU A 79 -4.40 -9.57 -1.37
C LEU A 79 -4.09 -10.99 -1.87
N VAL A 80 -3.38 -11.79 -1.06
CA VAL A 80 -2.96 -13.14 -1.45
C VAL A 80 -4.15 -14.07 -1.60
N PHE A 81 -5.11 -14.03 -0.67
CA PHE A 81 -6.30 -14.86 -0.77
C PHE A 81 -7.14 -14.50 -2.01
N CYS A 82 -7.26 -13.22 -2.35
CA CYS A 82 -7.94 -12.79 -3.57
C CYS A 82 -7.19 -13.25 -4.84
N ASN A 83 -5.86 -13.15 -4.87
CA ASN A 83 -5.07 -13.69 -5.99
C ASN A 83 -5.31 -15.21 -6.13
N MET A 84 -5.22 -15.95 -5.03
CA MET A 84 -5.42 -17.39 -5.02
C MET A 84 -6.84 -17.79 -5.43
N LEU A 85 -7.85 -17.06 -4.93
CA LEU A 85 -9.24 -17.28 -5.31
C LEU A 85 -9.44 -17.09 -6.82
N ILE A 86 -8.82 -16.07 -7.42
CA ILE A 86 -8.87 -15.85 -8.87
C ILE A 86 -8.24 -17.04 -9.60
N ALA A 87 -7.07 -17.49 -9.18
CA ALA A 87 -6.39 -18.62 -9.79
C ALA A 87 -7.22 -19.92 -9.68
N VAL A 88 -7.77 -20.24 -8.52
CA VAL A 88 -8.64 -21.42 -8.32
C VAL A 88 -9.90 -21.34 -9.18
N LEU A 89 -10.60 -20.20 -9.16
CA LEU A 89 -11.83 -20.04 -9.94
C LEU A 89 -11.55 -20.10 -11.44
N ASN A 90 -10.54 -19.39 -11.92
CA ASN A 90 -10.28 -19.26 -13.35
C ASN A 90 -9.57 -20.49 -13.95
N VAL A 91 -8.55 -21.02 -13.27
CA VAL A 91 -7.72 -22.11 -13.79
C VAL A 91 -8.32 -23.47 -13.48
N ASN A 92 -8.66 -23.75 -12.22
CA ASN A 92 -9.10 -25.09 -11.81
C ASN A 92 -10.59 -25.32 -12.10
N LEU A 93 -11.43 -24.29 -11.93
CA LEU A 93 -12.88 -24.38 -12.11
C LEU A 93 -13.36 -23.82 -13.46
N GLY A 94 -12.46 -23.26 -14.27
CA GLY A 94 -12.78 -22.74 -15.61
C GLY A 94 -13.75 -21.54 -15.61
N VAL A 95 -13.91 -20.86 -14.48
CA VAL A 95 -14.82 -19.70 -14.35
C VAL A 95 -14.27 -18.55 -15.21
N PRO A 96 -15.12 -17.87 -16.01
CA PRO A 96 -14.68 -16.72 -16.79
C PRO A 96 -14.06 -15.64 -15.90
N ILE A 97 -12.96 -15.06 -16.35
CA ILE A 97 -12.12 -14.18 -15.51
C ILE A 97 -12.91 -13.04 -14.86
N GLY A 98 -13.85 -12.42 -15.57
CA GLY A 98 -14.68 -11.33 -15.03
C GLY A 98 -15.45 -11.72 -13.76
N TRP A 99 -15.99 -12.93 -13.70
CA TRP A 99 -16.68 -13.42 -12.50
C TRP A 99 -15.72 -13.72 -11.35
N ALA A 100 -14.52 -14.23 -11.66
CA ALA A 100 -13.48 -14.43 -10.66
C ALA A 100 -13.02 -13.08 -10.05
N LEU A 101 -12.89 -12.02 -10.87
CA LEU A 101 -12.57 -10.68 -10.39
C LEU A 101 -13.66 -10.12 -9.46
N LEU A 102 -14.94 -10.28 -9.83
CA LEU A 102 -16.06 -9.84 -8.99
C LEU A 102 -16.12 -10.61 -7.66
N ALA A 103 -15.85 -11.91 -7.68
CA ALA A 103 -15.78 -12.72 -6.47
C ALA A 103 -14.65 -12.24 -5.54
N ALA A 104 -13.47 -11.94 -6.09
CA ALA A 104 -12.34 -11.39 -5.33
C ALA A 104 -12.67 -10.03 -4.68
N LEU A 105 -13.30 -9.11 -5.42
CA LEU A 105 -13.75 -7.83 -4.86
C LEU A 105 -14.81 -8.02 -3.75
N GLY A 106 -15.72 -8.99 -3.94
CA GLY A 106 -16.71 -9.38 -2.94
C GLY A 106 -16.05 -9.85 -1.65
N VAL A 107 -15.00 -10.66 -1.75
CA VAL A 107 -14.20 -11.11 -0.59
C VAL A 107 -13.49 -9.95 0.09
N GLY A 108 -12.89 -9.02 -0.67
CA GLY A 108 -12.30 -7.81 -0.09
C GLY A 108 -13.30 -7.01 0.74
N PHE A 109 -14.52 -6.83 0.19
CA PHE A 109 -15.62 -6.17 0.90
C PHE A 109 -16.03 -6.95 2.16
N THR A 110 -16.20 -8.28 2.07
CA THR A 110 -16.64 -9.09 3.22
C THR A 110 -15.60 -9.09 4.34
N VAL A 111 -14.31 -9.22 4.02
CA VAL A 111 -13.25 -9.16 5.03
C VAL A 111 -13.20 -7.78 5.69
N GLY A 112 -13.27 -6.71 4.91
CA GLY A 112 -13.33 -5.35 5.47
C GLY A 112 -14.54 -5.15 6.38
N TRP A 113 -15.69 -5.71 6.00
CA TRP A 113 -16.90 -5.72 6.84
C TRP A 113 -16.71 -6.54 8.13
N VAL A 114 -16.14 -7.75 8.05
CA VAL A 114 -15.86 -8.62 9.21
C VAL A 114 -14.90 -7.92 10.19
N ASN A 115 -13.79 -7.38 9.69
CA ASN A 115 -12.85 -6.60 10.50
C ASN A 115 -13.58 -5.43 11.18
N SER A 116 -14.38 -4.68 10.42
CA SER A 116 -15.13 -3.55 10.97
C SER A 116 -16.15 -3.96 12.05
N PHE A 117 -16.77 -5.13 11.92
CA PHE A 117 -17.73 -5.64 12.88
C PHE A 117 -17.04 -5.91 14.23
N PHE A 118 -15.96 -6.67 14.23
CA PHE A 118 -15.24 -7.02 15.46
C PHE A 118 -14.55 -5.80 16.10
N ILE A 119 -13.95 -4.92 15.30
CA ILE A 119 -13.24 -3.76 15.82
C ILE A 119 -14.23 -2.75 16.40
N ILE A 120 -15.30 -2.44 15.68
CA ILE A 120 -16.16 -1.29 16.00
C ILE A 120 -17.35 -1.71 16.86
N LYS A 121 -18.03 -2.81 16.49
CA LYS A 121 -19.25 -3.23 17.20
C LYS A 121 -18.93 -4.05 18.45
N VAL A 122 -17.94 -4.93 18.38
CA VAL A 122 -17.50 -5.73 19.54
C VAL A 122 -16.51 -4.95 20.40
N GLY A 123 -15.79 -3.97 19.83
CA GLY A 123 -14.86 -3.12 20.58
C GLY A 123 -13.49 -3.77 20.78
N LEU A 124 -13.09 -4.69 19.89
CA LEU A 124 -11.79 -5.35 19.96
C LEU A 124 -10.68 -4.50 19.35
N ASN A 125 -9.43 -4.72 19.79
CA ASN A 125 -8.27 -4.03 19.23
C ASN A 125 -8.06 -4.40 17.74
N SER A 126 -7.85 -3.41 16.87
CA SER A 126 -7.69 -3.62 15.42
C SER A 126 -6.51 -4.51 15.06
N LEU A 127 -5.40 -4.41 15.79
CA LEU A 127 -4.21 -5.21 15.55
C LEU A 127 -4.48 -6.70 15.81
N ILE A 128 -5.17 -7.01 16.92
CA ILE A 128 -5.51 -8.40 17.29
C ILE A 128 -6.49 -9.00 16.28
N VAL A 129 -7.56 -8.27 15.95
CA VAL A 129 -8.58 -8.75 15.00
C VAL A 129 -7.98 -8.99 13.62
N THR A 130 -7.24 -8.02 13.09
CA THR A 130 -6.74 -8.09 11.71
C THR A 130 -5.59 -9.08 11.57
N LEU A 131 -4.77 -9.28 12.61
CA LEU A 131 -3.86 -10.41 12.64
C LEU A 131 -4.62 -11.74 12.63
N GLY A 132 -5.62 -11.91 13.48
CA GLY A 132 -6.41 -13.15 13.54
C GLY A 132 -7.13 -13.47 12.23
N VAL A 133 -7.82 -12.48 11.65
CA VAL A 133 -8.48 -12.62 10.32
C VAL A 133 -7.45 -12.87 9.23
N GLY A 134 -6.31 -12.19 9.28
CA GLY A 134 -5.19 -12.43 8.35
C GLY A 134 -4.65 -13.86 8.42
N THR A 135 -4.54 -14.44 9.62
CA THR A 135 -4.15 -15.85 9.82
C THR A 135 -5.20 -16.81 9.29
N ILE A 136 -6.49 -16.55 9.52
CA ILE A 136 -7.58 -17.36 8.95
C ILE A 136 -7.52 -17.35 7.43
N LEU A 137 -7.38 -16.16 6.81
CA LEU A 137 -7.27 -16.04 5.36
C LEU A 137 -6.04 -16.74 4.80
N ASN A 138 -4.90 -16.69 5.50
CA ASN A 138 -3.72 -17.44 5.10
C ASN A 138 -3.97 -18.96 5.13
N GLY A 139 -4.60 -19.47 6.20
CA GLY A 139 -5.01 -20.88 6.28
C GLY A 139 -5.99 -21.28 5.18
N LEU A 140 -6.98 -20.43 4.88
CA LEU A 140 -7.90 -20.65 3.77
C LEU A 140 -7.18 -20.63 2.42
N THR A 141 -6.22 -19.73 2.23
CA THR A 141 -5.38 -19.68 1.00
C THR A 141 -4.65 -21.00 0.80
N LEU A 142 -4.00 -21.52 1.85
CA LEU A 142 -3.28 -22.80 1.80
C LEU A 142 -4.23 -23.97 1.54
N TRP A 143 -5.43 -23.94 2.14
CA TRP A 143 -6.43 -24.98 1.95
C TRP A 143 -6.99 -25.02 0.53
N ILE A 144 -7.39 -23.88 -0.04
CA ILE A 144 -7.96 -23.86 -1.40
C ILE A 144 -6.93 -24.11 -2.51
N SER A 145 -5.64 -23.98 -2.20
CA SER A 145 -4.54 -24.17 -3.13
C SER A 145 -3.83 -25.51 -3.00
N ASP A 146 -4.24 -26.36 -2.05
CA ASP A 146 -3.49 -27.55 -1.63
C ASP A 146 -2.00 -27.23 -1.34
N SER A 147 -1.74 -26.01 -0.84
CA SER A 147 -0.40 -25.46 -0.61
C SER A 147 0.50 -25.40 -1.86
N GLN A 148 -0.08 -25.39 -3.06
CA GLN A 148 0.64 -25.31 -4.34
C GLN A 148 0.50 -23.93 -4.98
N THR A 149 1.48 -23.58 -5.82
CA THR A 149 1.37 -22.42 -6.72
C THR A 149 0.51 -22.81 -7.92
N ILE A 150 -0.54 -22.03 -8.20
CA ILE A 150 -1.40 -22.23 -9.38
C ILE A 150 -0.98 -21.22 -10.44
N SER A 151 -0.55 -21.71 -11.60
CA SER A 151 -0.14 -20.87 -12.74
C SER A 151 -1.11 -21.00 -13.90
N GLY A 152 -1.05 -20.06 -14.85
CA GLY A 152 -1.90 -20.09 -16.05
C GLY A 152 -3.20 -19.32 -15.89
N VAL A 153 -3.18 -18.26 -15.06
CA VAL A 153 -4.29 -17.29 -14.99
C VAL A 153 -4.51 -16.68 -16.38
N SER A 154 -5.78 -16.50 -16.75
CA SER A 154 -6.24 -16.00 -18.05
C SER A 154 -5.31 -14.95 -18.68
N ASP A 155 -4.87 -15.21 -19.91
CA ASP A 155 -4.05 -14.31 -20.71
C ASP A 155 -4.65 -12.90 -20.79
N LEU A 156 -5.97 -12.77 -20.88
CA LEU A 156 -6.62 -11.46 -20.89
C LEU A 156 -6.22 -10.58 -19.68
N LEU A 157 -6.17 -11.15 -18.47
CA LEU A 157 -5.79 -10.39 -17.28
C LEU A 157 -4.30 -10.04 -17.32
N VAL A 158 -3.46 -11.00 -17.68
CA VAL A 158 -2.00 -10.79 -17.81
C VAL A 158 -1.70 -9.70 -18.84
N HIS A 159 -2.41 -9.69 -19.97
CA HIS A 159 -2.23 -8.68 -21.00
C HIS A 159 -2.68 -7.30 -20.53
N LEU A 160 -3.84 -7.20 -19.89
CA LEU A 160 -4.38 -5.94 -19.37
C LEU A 160 -3.56 -5.32 -18.24
N VAL A 161 -2.79 -6.13 -17.51
CA VAL A 161 -2.02 -5.69 -16.35
C VAL A 161 -0.55 -5.51 -16.71
N ALA A 162 0.11 -6.54 -17.21
CA ALA A 162 1.57 -6.59 -17.34
C ALA A 162 2.10 -6.37 -18.77
N VAL A 163 1.38 -6.85 -19.80
CA VAL A 163 1.88 -6.85 -21.19
C VAL A 163 1.60 -5.54 -21.92
N TYR A 164 0.37 -5.02 -21.84
CA TYR A 164 0.02 -3.77 -22.51
C TYR A 164 0.76 -2.61 -21.87
N ARG A 165 1.37 -1.78 -22.74
CA ARG A 165 2.21 -0.66 -22.34
C ARG A 165 1.68 0.62 -22.96
N LEU A 166 1.61 1.66 -22.15
CA LEU A 166 1.35 3.02 -22.58
C LEU A 166 2.63 3.83 -22.35
N PHE A 167 3.10 4.55 -23.37
CA PHE A 167 4.41 5.23 -23.36
C PHE A 167 5.59 4.33 -22.97
N GLY A 168 5.47 3.00 -23.11
CA GLY A 168 6.50 2.03 -22.70
C GLY A 168 6.43 1.56 -21.25
N ILE A 169 5.49 2.07 -20.44
CA ILE A 169 5.23 1.65 -19.06
C ILE A 169 4.04 0.68 -19.03
N PRO A 170 4.11 -0.45 -18.29
CA PRO A 170 2.99 -1.38 -18.16
C PRO A 170 1.72 -0.71 -17.60
N PHE A 171 0.55 -1.21 -18.01
CA PHE A 171 -0.76 -0.72 -17.54
C PHE A 171 -0.93 -0.82 -16.02
N GLU A 172 -0.27 -1.79 -15.37
CA GLU A 172 -0.20 -1.93 -13.91
C GLU A 172 0.12 -0.62 -13.20
N PHE A 173 1.12 0.12 -13.68
CA PHE A 173 1.52 1.43 -13.15
C PHE A 173 0.34 2.41 -13.14
N TYR A 174 -0.43 2.44 -14.22
CA TYR A 174 -1.55 3.36 -14.39
C TYR A 174 -2.71 3.01 -13.48
N TYR A 175 -2.96 1.72 -13.19
CA TYR A 175 -3.95 1.34 -12.17
C TYR A 175 -3.54 1.83 -10.78
N GLY A 176 -2.26 1.71 -10.42
CA GLY A 176 -1.71 2.30 -9.18
C GLY A 176 -1.85 3.82 -9.14
N LEU A 177 -1.52 4.50 -10.24
CA LEU A 177 -1.63 5.95 -10.36
C LEU A 177 -3.07 6.46 -10.28
N ILE A 178 -4.01 5.80 -10.99
CA ILE A 178 -5.44 6.12 -10.92
C ILE A 178 -5.94 5.94 -9.50
N THR A 179 -5.57 4.84 -8.82
CA THR A 179 -5.93 4.60 -7.42
C THR A 179 -5.40 5.72 -6.52
N CYS A 180 -4.15 6.16 -6.73
CA CYS A 180 -3.57 7.28 -6.01
C CYS A 180 -4.35 8.59 -6.24
N ILE A 181 -4.67 8.92 -7.50
CA ILE A 181 -5.42 10.13 -7.85
C ILE A 181 -6.81 10.13 -7.22
N VAL A 182 -7.53 9.00 -7.32
CA VAL A 182 -8.85 8.83 -6.71
C VAL A 182 -8.77 9.01 -5.20
N LEU A 183 -7.82 8.33 -4.54
CA LEU A 183 -7.69 8.42 -3.09
C LEU A 183 -7.26 9.81 -2.64
N TRP A 184 -6.36 10.46 -3.38
CA TRP A 184 -5.96 11.84 -3.13
C TRP A 184 -7.15 12.80 -3.23
N TYR A 185 -7.94 12.69 -4.30
CA TYR A 185 -9.13 13.50 -4.47
C TYR A 185 -10.12 13.30 -3.30
N VAL A 186 -10.37 12.04 -2.93
CA VAL A 186 -11.25 11.71 -1.80
C VAL A 186 -10.70 12.29 -0.49
N MET A 187 -9.43 12.10 -0.18
CA MET A 187 -8.84 12.51 1.09
C MET A 187 -8.74 14.04 1.25
N ASP A 188 -8.36 14.78 0.20
CA ASP A 188 -8.11 16.22 0.30
C ASP A 188 -9.34 17.07 -0.04
N PHE A 189 -10.20 16.63 -0.95
CA PHE A 189 -11.28 17.48 -1.48
C PHE A 189 -12.67 17.10 -1.00
N THR A 190 -12.91 15.85 -0.56
CA THR A 190 -14.25 15.43 -0.13
C THR A 190 -14.48 15.56 1.38
N ALA A 191 -15.77 15.62 1.78
CA ALA A 191 -16.15 15.66 3.20
C ALA A 191 -15.75 14.37 3.95
N ILE A 192 -15.83 13.22 3.27
CA ILE A 192 -15.45 11.92 3.84
C ILE A 192 -13.97 11.92 4.18
N GLY A 193 -13.10 12.39 3.27
CA GLY A 193 -11.66 12.50 3.51
C GLY A 193 -11.31 13.40 4.69
N ARG A 194 -11.96 14.57 4.81
CA ARG A 194 -11.76 15.48 5.95
C ARG A 194 -12.17 14.83 7.28
N GLN A 195 -13.30 14.12 7.30
CA GLN A 195 -13.75 13.38 8.48
C GLN A 195 -12.76 12.27 8.85
N LEU A 196 -12.27 11.52 7.88
CA LEU A 196 -11.30 10.45 8.05
C LEU A 196 -10.04 10.95 8.78
N LEU A 197 -9.45 12.01 8.25
CA LEU A 197 -8.26 12.65 8.82
C LEU A 197 -8.50 13.28 10.20
N PHE A 198 -9.69 13.82 10.45
CA PHE A 198 -10.04 14.40 11.74
C PHE A 198 -10.22 13.33 12.81
N VAL A 199 -10.92 12.24 12.46
CA VAL A 199 -11.13 11.08 13.32
C VAL A 199 -9.81 10.48 13.77
N GLY A 200 -8.84 10.29 12.86
CA GLY A 200 -7.53 9.72 13.23
C GLY A 200 -6.68 10.62 14.14
N ARG A 201 -6.97 11.93 14.22
CA ARG A 201 -6.26 12.84 15.13
C ARG A 201 -6.84 12.82 16.54
N SER A 202 -8.15 12.88 16.65
CA SER A 202 -8.84 12.79 17.94
C SER A 202 -10.25 12.24 17.76
N PRO A 203 -10.45 10.92 17.97
CA PRO A 203 -11.77 10.33 17.95
C PRO A 203 -12.72 10.95 18.98
N GLN A 204 -12.19 11.36 20.14
CA GLN A 204 -12.96 11.98 21.22
C GLN A 204 -13.50 13.36 20.79
N VAL A 205 -12.65 14.22 20.22
CA VAL A 205 -13.09 15.54 19.73
C VAL A 205 -14.05 15.38 18.54
N ALA A 206 -13.82 14.40 17.67
CA ALA A 206 -14.73 14.08 16.56
C ALA A 206 -16.14 13.70 17.03
N ARG A 207 -16.27 12.95 18.13
CA ARG A 207 -17.59 12.64 18.71
C ARG A 207 -18.28 13.89 19.26
N LEU A 208 -17.54 14.77 19.93
CA LEU A 208 -18.07 16.02 20.48
C LEU A 208 -18.54 17.00 19.39
N THR A 209 -17.95 16.93 18.18
CA THR A 209 -18.37 17.75 17.04
C THR A 209 -19.46 17.09 16.17
N GLY A 210 -20.05 15.98 16.63
CA GLY A 210 -21.17 15.30 15.97
C GLY A 210 -20.78 14.34 14.83
N ILE A 211 -19.49 14.07 14.63
CA ILE A 211 -19.03 13.09 13.62
C ILE A 211 -19.28 11.68 14.15
N LYS A 212 -19.95 10.86 13.34
CA LYS A 212 -20.17 9.43 13.62
C LYS A 212 -18.87 8.64 13.39
N VAL A 213 -17.94 8.72 14.35
CA VAL A 213 -16.61 8.08 14.31
C VAL A 213 -16.68 6.62 13.85
N GLU A 214 -17.58 5.84 14.44
CA GLU A 214 -17.77 4.43 14.10
C GLU A 214 -18.13 4.20 12.64
N ARG A 215 -18.93 5.10 12.03
CA ARG A 215 -19.29 4.98 10.61
C ARG A 215 -18.07 5.26 9.73
N VAL A 216 -17.27 6.29 10.07
CA VAL A 216 -16.06 6.66 9.32
C VAL A 216 -15.05 5.52 9.35
N GLN A 217 -14.76 4.99 10.54
CA GLN A 217 -13.88 3.83 10.71
C GLN A 217 -14.42 2.60 9.96
N ARG A 218 -15.72 2.31 10.03
CA ARG A 218 -16.31 1.17 9.31
C ARG A 218 -16.11 1.28 7.82
N THR A 219 -16.39 2.44 7.24
CA THR A 219 -16.19 2.66 5.80
C THR A 219 -14.72 2.58 5.40
N ALA A 220 -13.80 3.03 6.26
CA ALA A 220 -12.36 2.95 6.01
C ALA A 220 -11.88 1.50 5.88
N LEU A 221 -12.28 0.61 6.80
CA LEU A 221 -11.92 -0.82 6.74
C LEU A 221 -12.53 -1.54 5.52
N ILE A 222 -13.78 -1.21 5.17
CA ILE A 222 -14.44 -1.81 3.99
C ILE A 222 -13.73 -1.40 2.70
N TRP A 223 -13.46 -0.10 2.52
CA TRP A 223 -12.75 0.38 1.33
C TRP A 223 -11.31 -0.11 1.26
N ALA A 224 -10.64 -0.22 2.41
CA ALA A 224 -9.31 -0.83 2.46
C ALA A 224 -9.35 -2.31 2.03
N GLY A 225 -10.33 -3.08 2.49
CA GLY A 225 -10.54 -4.47 2.06
C GLY A 225 -10.77 -4.60 0.55
N VAL A 226 -11.58 -3.71 -0.04
CA VAL A 226 -11.80 -3.65 -1.50
C VAL A 226 -10.52 -3.32 -2.26
N LEU A 227 -9.73 -2.35 -1.78
CA LEU A 227 -8.43 -2.02 -2.40
C LEU A 227 -7.40 -3.14 -2.24
N ASN A 228 -7.41 -3.87 -1.11
CA ASN A 228 -6.57 -5.05 -0.92
C ASN A 228 -6.93 -6.15 -1.93
N ALA A 229 -8.22 -6.38 -2.17
CA ALA A 229 -8.67 -7.30 -3.21
C ALA A 229 -8.27 -6.82 -4.62
N PHE A 230 -8.36 -5.51 -4.89
CA PHE A 230 -7.89 -4.94 -6.16
C PHE A 230 -6.38 -5.12 -6.33
N ALA A 231 -5.57 -4.95 -5.28
CA ALA A 231 -4.15 -5.28 -5.31
C ALA A 231 -3.92 -6.77 -5.60
N GLY A 232 -4.78 -7.67 -5.10
CA GLY A 232 -4.74 -9.10 -5.40
C GLY A 232 -5.06 -9.42 -6.87
N ILE A 233 -6.00 -8.69 -7.47
CA ILE A 233 -6.31 -8.77 -8.91
C ILE A 233 -5.10 -8.34 -9.74
N LEU A 234 -4.49 -7.20 -9.40
CA LEU A 234 -3.28 -6.73 -10.07
C LEU A 234 -2.17 -7.77 -9.93
N TYR A 235 -1.97 -8.30 -8.72
CA TYR A 235 -0.94 -9.30 -8.47
C TYR A 235 -1.11 -10.55 -9.33
N SER A 236 -2.35 -11.04 -9.46
CA SER A 236 -2.71 -12.16 -10.35
C SER A 236 -2.35 -11.88 -11.81
N GLY A 237 -2.59 -10.65 -12.29
CA GLY A 237 -2.23 -10.23 -13.64
C GLY A 237 -0.72 -10.03 -13.83
N THR A 238 0.00 -9.56 -12.81
CA THR A 238 1.45 -9.32 -12.86
C THR A 238 2.23 -10.62 -12.98
N THR A 239 1.87 -11.63 -12.20
CA THR A 239 2.58 -12.91 -12.15
C THR A 239 2.00 -13.96 -13.09
N GLY A 240 0.73 -13.83 -13.49
CA GLY A 240 -0.01 -14.91 -14.18
C GLY A 240 -0.19 -16.17 -13.34
N ALA A 241 0.08 -16.07 -12.03
CA ALA A 241 0.13 -17.17 -11.09
C ALA A 241 -0.20 -16.72 -9.65
N ALA A 242 -0.67 -17.64 -8.83
CA ALA A 242 -0.91 -17.40 -7.41
C ALA A 242 0.00 -18.28 -6.55
N ASP A 243 0.87 -17.64 -5.78
CA ASP A 243 1.70 -18.26 -4.74
C ASP A 243 1.11 -17.98 -3.34
N PRO A 244 0.72 -19.02 -2.57
CA PRO A 244 0.16 -18.83 -1.23
C PRO A 244 1.13 -18.23 -0.21
N GLY A 245 2.45 -18.29 -0.46
CA GLY A 245 3.51 -17.81 0.46
C GLY A 245 3.85 -16.32 0.35
N SER A 246 3.30 -15.61 -0.63
CA SER A 246 3.76 -14.28 -1.05
C SER A 246 3.35 -13.11 -0.14
N GLY A 247 2.49 -13.31 0.87
CA GLY A 247 1.85 -12.23 1.63
C GLY A 247 2.80 -11.38 2.47
N LEU A 248 3.77 -12.01 3.14
CA LEU A 248 4.72 -11.29 4.00
C LEU A 248 5.61 -10.32 3.22
N THR A 249 5.83 -10.60 1.93
CA THR A 249 6.62 -9.77 1.02
C THR A 249 5.98 -8.40 0.76
N TYR A 250 4.67 -8.26 0.95
CA TYR A 250 3.96 -7.00 0.71
C TYR A 250 3.60 -6.23 1.98
N LEU A 251 3.31 -6.92 3.09
CA LEU A 251 2.80 -6.26 4.31
C LEU A 251 3.79 -5.27 4.91
N LEU A 252 5.02 -5.72 5.20
CA LEU A 252 6.02 -4.90 5.87
C LEU A 252 6.50 -3.74 5.00
N PRO A 253 6.83 -3.94 3.70
CA PRO A 253 7.17 -2.82 2.82
C PRO A 253 6.01 -1.85 2.65
N GLY A 254 4.77 -2.35 2.60
CA GLY A 254 3.58 -1.53 2.49
C GLY A 254 3.40 -0.60 3.68
N MET A 255 3.56 -1.13 4.90
CA MET A 255 3.56 -0.36 6.14
C MET A 255 4.73 0.63 6.18
N ALA A 256 5.94 0.20 5.80
CA ALA A 256 7.12 1.06 5.74
C ALA A 256 6.87 2.28 4.86
N ALA A 257 6.37 2.06 3.65
CA ALA A 257 6.05 3.12 2.72
C ALA A 257 4.91 4.02 3.20
N ALA A 258 3.89 3.49 3.88
CA ALA A 258 2.80 4.29 4.44
C ALA A 258 3.30 5.26 5.52
N PHE A 259 4.09 4.76 6.48
CA PHE A 259 4.68 5.59 7.53
C PHE A 259 5.73 6.56 6.98
N PHE A 260 6.55 6.13 6.04
CA PHE A 260 7.56 6.99 5.43
C PHE A 260 6.94 8.09 4.56
N GLY A 261 5.84 7.78 3.87
CA GLY A 261 5.04 8.75 3.13
C GLY A 261 4.36 9.79 4.03
N SER A 262 4.01 9.43 5.27
CA SER A 262 3.34 10.33 6.23
C SER A 262 4.19 11.55 6.67
N THR A 263 5.51 11.48 6.47
CA THR A 263 6.42 12.60 6.76
C THR A 263 6.59 13.54 5.57
N SER A 264 6.07 13.17 4.40
CA SER A 264 6.33 13.85 3.13
C SER A 264 5.08 14.55 2.61
N ILE A 265 5.23 15.68 1.90
CA ILE A 265 4.14 16.51 1.33
C ILE A 265 3.20 17.14 2.36
N ALA A 266 2.64 16.37 3.29
CA ALA A 266 1.84 16.82 4.43
C ALA A 266 2.36 16.17 5.72
N PRO A 267 3.47 16.69 6.30
CA PRO A 267 4.12 16.09 7.47
C PRO A 267 3.15 15.88 8.64
N GLY A 268 3.18 14.67 9.21
CA GLY A 268 2.32 14.26 10.33
C GLY A 268 0.91 13.84 9.90
N ARG A 269 0.69 13.60 8.61
CA ARG A 269 -0.58 13.11 8.07
C ARG A 269 -0.32 12.08 6.98
N PHE A 270 -0.96 10.91 7.09
CA PHE A 270 -0.96 9.95 5.99
C PHE A 270 -1.55 10.57 4.74
N ASN A 271 -0.85 10.45 3.61
CA ASN A 271 -1.21 11.11 2.37
C ASN A 271 -0.86 10.22 1.16
N PRO A 272 -1.74 10.13 0.14
CA PRO A 272 -1.54 9.22 -0.99
C PRO A 272 -0.24 9.46 -1.77
N TRP A 273 0.04 10.72 -2.13
CA TRP A 273 1.22 11.07 -2.93
C TRP A 273 2.54 10.74 -2.22
N GLY A 274 2.65 11.06 -0.93
CA GLY A 274 3.84 10.75 -0.14
C GLY A 274 4.07 9.25 -0.03
N SER A 275 3.00 8.47 0.09
CA SER A 275 3.07 7.01 0.11
C SER A 275 3.51 6.41 -1.22
N VAL A 276 3.01 6.91 -2.35
CA VAL A 276 3.48 6.47 -3.68
C VAL A 276 4.97 6.78 -3.88
N ILE A 277 5.39 7.99 -3.50
CA ILE A 277 6.81 8.39 -3.56
C ILE A 277 7.65 7.49 -2.65
N ALA A 278 7.17 7.15 -1.45
CA ALA A 278 7.86 6.25 -0.55
C ALA A 278 7.99 4.82 -1.10
N VAL A 279 6.95 4.27 -1.73
CA VAL A 279 7.03 2.96 -2.40
C VAL A 279 8.11 2.98 -3.48
N TYR A 280 8.10 3.99 -4.36
CA TYR A 280 9.11 4.08 -5.41
C TYR A 280 10.51 4.39 -4.88
N PHE A 281 10.65 5.20 -3.83
CA PHE A 281 11.93 5.39 -3.17
C PHE A 281 12.52 4.05 -2.73
N LEU A 282 11.73 3.21 -2.07
CA LEU A 282 12.19 1.91 -1.60
C LEU A 282 12.50 0.98 -2.77
N ALA A 283 11.63 0.95 -3.78
CA ALA A 283 11.78 0.11 -4.95
C ALA A 283 13.03 0.44 -5.78
N PHE A 284 13.29 1.73 -6.05
CA PHE A 284 14.49 2.17 -6.76
C PHE A 284 15.75 1.93 -5.91
N GLY A 285 15.66 2.05 -4.58
CA GLY A 285 16.75 1.66 -3.67
C GLY A 285 17.12 0.19 -3.83
N ILE A 286 16.12 -0.69 -3.84
CA ILE A 286 16.32 -2.13 -4.03
C ILE A 286 16.80 -2.45 -5.44
N SER A 287 16.23 -1.84 -6.48
CA SER A 287 16.71 -1.99 -7.87
C SER A 287 18.19 -1.61 -7.99
N GLY A 288 18.61 -0.51 -7.35
CA GLY A 288 19.98 -0.03 -7.36
C GLY A 288 20.95 -1.01 -6.71
N VAL A 289 20.61 -1.51 -5.52
CA VAL A 289 21.41 -2.51 -4.81
C VAL A 289 21.43 -3.86 -5.57
N THR A 290 20.32 -4.25 -6.19
CA THR A 290 20.20 -5.49 -6.97
C THR A 290 21.06 -5.46 -8.23
N ILE A 291 21.12 -4.33 -8.95
CA ILE A 291 21.96 -4.17 -10.15
C ILE A 291 23.45 -4.30 -9.82
N GLN A 292 23.85 -4.04 -8.58
CA GLN A 292 25.22 -4.23 -8.08
C GLN A 292 25.52 -5.69 -7.69
N GLY A 293 24.59 -6.63 -7.91
CA GLY A 293 24.78 -8.05 -7.62
C GLY A 293 24.63 -8.42 -6.15
N VAL A 294 24.02 -7.55 -5.34
CA VAL A 294 23.80 -7.80 -3.92
C VAL A 294 22.67 -8.82 -3.72
N GLN A 295 22.82 -9.71 -2.74
CA GLN A 295 21.88 -10.79 -2.46
C GLN A 295 20.53 -10.31 -1.92
N THR A 296 19.49 -11.12 -2.14
CA THR A 296 18.08 -10.81 -1.81
C THR A 296 17.83 -10.55 -0.31
N PHE A 297 18.64 -11.10 0.60
CA PHE A 297 18.47 -10.83 2.04
C PHE A 297 18.62 -9.33 2.38
N VAL A 298 19.38 -8.58 1.57
CA VAL A 298 19.55 -7.13 1.74
C VAL A 298 18.25 -6.38 1.48
N GLN A 299 17.35 -6.92 0.66
CA GLN A 299 16.03 -6.32 0.43
C GLN A 299 15.21 -6.31 1.73
N ASN A 300 15.20 -7.42 2.46
CA ASN A 300 14.49 -7.51 3.75
C ASN A 300 15.11 -6.59 4.81
N LEU A 301 16.45 -6.52 4.86
CA LEU A 301 17.16 -5.60 5.76
C LEU A 301 16.83 -4.13 5.41
N PHE A 302 16.77 -3.81 4.13
CA PHE A 302 16.45 -2.48 3.64
C PHE A 302 15.00 -2.08 3.98
N TYR A 303 14.02 -2.94 3.71
CA TYR A 303 12.62 -2.69 4.06
C TYR A 303 12.40 -2.57 5.57
N GLY A 304 12.98 -3.47 6.36
CA GLY A 304 12.88 -3.44 7.82
C GLY A 304 13.55 -2.20 8.42
N GLY A 305 14.77 -1.88 7.97
CA GLY A 305 15.48 -0.67 8.38
C GLY A 305 14.72 0.60 7.99
N ALA A 306 14.20 0.66 6.77
CA ALA A 306 13.38 1.77 6.31
C ALA A 306 12.11 1.96 7.16
N LEU A 307 11.42 0.87 7.54
CA LEU A 307 10.27 0.93 8.43
C LEU A 307 10.63 1.53 9.79
N VAL A 308 11.70 1.03 10.44
CA VAL A 308 12.14 1.52 11.76
C VAL A 308 12.49 3.00 11.69
N ILE A 309 13.25 3.41 10.67
CA ILE A 309 13.62 4.81 10.45
C ILE A 309 12.36 5.65 10.20
N ALA A 310 11.47 5.21 9.32
CA ALA A 310 10.25 5.91 8.95
C ALA A 310 9.33 6.14 10.16
N VAL A 311 9.09 5.11 10.97
CA VAL A 311 8.26 5.20 12.18
C VAL A 311 8.93 6.11 13.20
N THR A 312 10.25 6.01 13.38
CA THR A 312 10.99 6.90 14.30
C THR A 312 10.87 8.36 13.88
N LEU A 313 11.10 8.66 12.60
CA LEU A 313 10.95 10.02 12.06
C LEU A 313 9.51 10.51 12.17
N SER A 314 8.53 9.67 11.84
CA SER A 314 7.09 10.02 11.96
C SER A 314 6.71 10.35 13.41
N GLN A 315 7.19 9.58 14.39
CA GLN A 315 6.94 9.82 15.81
C GLN A 315 7.61 11.11 16.32
N LEU A 316 8.83 11.40 15.87
CA LEU A 316 9.53 12.65 16.21
C LEU A 316 8.77 13.88 15.69
N VAL A 317 8.28 13.82 14.45
CA VAL A 317 7.46 14.89 13.85
C VAL A 317 6.10 15.04 14.55
N LYS A 318 5.53 13.94 15.05
CA LYS A 318 4.26 13.97 15.79
C LYS A 318 4.40 14.58 17.19
N ARG A 319 5.54 14.40 17.86
CA ARG A 319 5.79 14.92 19.22
C ARG A 319 6.07 16.41 19.27
N THR A 320 6.57 17.01 18.20
CA THR A 320 6.87 18.45 18.13
C THR A 320 5.65 19.32 17.87
N ARG A 321 4.44 18.76 17.74
CA ARG A 321 3.18 19.46 17.48
C ARG A 321 2.07 19.00 18.41
#